data_AF-A0AAD6KXT0-F1
#
_entry.id   AF-A0AAD6KXT0-F1
#
_cell.length_a   1.000
_cell.length_b   1.000
_cell.length_c   1.000
_cell.angle_alpha   90.00
_cell.angle_beta   90.00
_cell.angle_gamma   90.00
#
_symmetry.space_group_name_H-M   'P 1'
#
loop_
_entity.id
_entity.type
_entity.pdbx_description
1 polymer ?
#
loop_
_entity_poly.entity_id
_entity_poly.type
_entity_poly.pdbx_seq_one_letter_code
_entity_poly.pdbx_strand_id
1 'polypeptide(L)'
;MGSVTAEEGVLLYRISESAASSSSSAASDEWNPTDTVIFFGLSLGLGIACRHVLRGTRVPYTVALLVIGIALGSLEYGTSHELGRIGDGIRLWAHIDPDLLLAIFLPALLFESSFSMEIHQIKRCMAQMLLLAVPGVLISTCCLGCALKLIFPYNWSWTTSLLLGGLLSATDPVAVVALLKELGASKKLSTIIEGESLMNDGTAIVVYQLLYRMVLGESFNWGSIVKFLTQVSLGAVGIGIAFGIASVLWLGFIFNDTVIEIALTVAVSYIAYFTAQEGAGVSGVLAVMTLGMFYAAAARTAFKGDGQQSLHHFWYA
;
A
#
# COMPACT_ATOMS: atom_id res chain seq x y z
N MET A 1 -33.20 1.64 -72.10
CA MET A 1 -32.45 2.26 -70.98
C MET A 1 -33.07 1.81 -69.68
N GLY A 2 -32.72 0.62 -69.20
CA GLY A 2 -33.33 0.04 -68.01
C GLY A 2 -32.84 -1.37 -67.77
N SER A 3 -31.72 -1.50 -67.05
CA SER A 3 -31.26 -2.75 -66.42
C SER A 3 -29.98 -2.57 -65.58
N VAL A 4 -29.75 -1.41 -64.94
CA VAL A 4 -28.50 -1.17 -64.15
C VAL A 4 -28.77 -0.95 -62.66
N THR A 5 -30.00 -0.64 -62.24
CA THR A 5 -30.26 -0.20 -60.86
C THR A 5 -30.48 -1.31 -59.82
N ALA A 6 -30.71 -2.56 -60.25
CA ALA A 6 -30.95 -3.68 -59.32
C ALA A 6 -29.67 -4.39 -58.91
N GLU A 7 -28.71 -4.59 -59.82
CA GLU A 7 -27.43 -5.24 -59.51
C GLU A 7 -26.53 -4.36 -58.64
N GLU A 8 -26.51 -3.03 -58.86
CA GLU A 8 -25.78 -2.09 -58.01
C GLU A 8 -26.32 -2.06 -56.57
N GLY A 9 -27.65 -2.17 -56.39
CA GLY A 9 -28.27 -2.24 -55.07
C GLY A 9 -27.93 -3.52 -54.31
N VAL A 10 -27.88 -4.66 -55.01
CA VAL A 10 -27.49 -5.96 -54.41
C VAL A 10 -26.00 -6.00 -54.10
N LEU A 11 -25.15 -5.38 -54.94
CA LEU A 11 -23.72 -5.22 -54.67
C LEU A 11 -23.49 -4.33 -53.44
N LEU A 12 -24.17 -3.20 -53.33
CA LEU A 12 -24.09 -2.32 -52.17
C LEU A 12 -24.59 -2.99 -50.88
N TYR A 13 -25.66 -3.79 -50.97
CA TYR A 13 -26.17 -4.57 -49.83
C TYR A 13 -25.17 -5.64 -49.40
N ARG A 14 -24.56 -6.38 -50.34
CA ARG A 14 -23.53 -7.38 -50.03
C ARG A 14 -22.22 -6.77 -49.53
N ILE A 15 -21.86 -5.56 -49.99
CA ILE A 15 -20.71 -4.81 -49.45
C ILE A 15 -21.03 -4.31 -48.04
N SER A 16 -22.27 -3.89 -47.76
CA SER A 16 -22.72 -3.51 -46.42
C SER A 16 -22.80 -4.71 -45.46
N GLU A 17 -23.28 -5.87 -45.90
CA GLU A 17 -23.25 -7.12 -45.13
C GLU A 17 -21.83 -7.62 -44.94
N SER A 18 -20.98 -7.55 -45.97
CA SER A 18 -19.56 -7.92 -45.85
C SER A 18 -18.77 -6.96 -44.97
N ALA A 19 -19.15 -5.68 -44.90
CA ALA A 19 -18.58 -4.66 -44.02
C ALA A 19 -19.11 -4.79 -42.57
N ALA A 20 -20.38 -5.20 -42.42
CA ALA A 20 -20.97 -5.51 -41.11
C ALA A 20 -20.52 -6.87 -40.56
N SER A 21 -20.24 -7.85 -41.44
CA SER A 21 -19.66 -9.14 -41.05
C SER A 21 -18.17 -9.02 -40.80
N SER A 22 -17.44 -8.17 -41.55
CA SER A 22 -16.02 -7.90 -41.31
C SER A 22 -15.77 -6.98 -40.12
N SER A 23 -16.75 -6.15 -39.72
CA SER A 23 -16.71 -5.44 -38.43
C SER A 23 -17.11 -6.33 -37.24
N SER A 24 -17.83 -7.43 -37.47
CA SER A 24 -18.14 -8.42 -36.43
C SER A 24 -17.05 -9.50 -36.25
N SER A 25 -16.16 -9.67 -37.24
CA SER A 25 -15.04 -10.63 -37.18
C SER A 25 -13.68 -9.97 -36.88
N ALA A 26 -13.70 -8.69 -36.51
CA ALA A 26 -12.54 -7.94 -36.03
C ALA A 26 -12.73 -7.53 -34.57
N ALA A 27 -13.17 -8.47 -33.72
CA ALA A 27 -13.04 -8.36 -32.27
C ALA A 27 -11.55 -8.52 -31.91
N SER A 28 -10.75 -7.52 -32.28
CA SER A 28 -9.40 -7.32 -31.78
C SER A 28 -9.49 -6.99 -30.30
N ASP A 29 -8.98 -7.86 -29.43
CA ASP A 29 -8.43 -7.63 -28.08
C ASP A 29 -8.79 -6.29 -27.39
N GLU A 30 -10.06 -5.91 -27.35
CA GLU A 30 -10.52 -4.73 -26.63
C GLU A 30 -10.75 -5.16 -25.20
N TRP A 31 -9.79 -4.84 -24.34
CA TRP A 31 -9.86 -5.03 -22.90
C TRP A 31 -11.18 -4.47 -22.37
N ASN A 32 -12.06 -5.37 -21.92
CA ASN A 32 -13.37 -4.96 -21.42
C ASN A 32 -13.24 -4.53 -19.94
N PRO A 33 -13.55 -3.27 -19.58
CA PRO A 33 -13.48 -2.79 -18.19
C PRO A 33 -14.32 -3.62 -17.22
N THR A 34 -15.36 -4.29 -17.74
CA THR A 34 -16.23 -5.17 -16.96
C THR A 34 -15.47 -6.38 -16.40
N ASP A 35 -14.48 -6.89 -17.13
CA ASP A 35 -13.71 -8.07 -16.71
C ASP A 35 -12.77 -7.73 -15.55
N THR A 36 -12.27 -6.49 -15.49
CA THR A 36 -11.54 -5.93 -14.33
C THR A 36 -12.39 -5.95 -13.06
N VAL A 37 -13.65 -5.53 -13.17
CA VAL A 37 -14.59 -5.46 -12.04
C VAL A 37 -15.00 -6.86 -11.58
N ILE A 38 -15.24 -7.77 -12.53
CA ILE A 38 -15.52 -9.18 -12.23
C ILE A 38 -14.34 -9.80 -11.50
N PHE A 39 -13.11 -9.61 -11.98
CA PHE A 39 -11.93 -10.13 -11.32
C PHE A 39 -11.73 -9.55 -9.92
N PHE A 40 -12.00 -8.25 -9.72
CA PHE A 40 -12.00 -7.63 -8.40
C PHE A 40 -13.03 -8.27 -7.46
N GLY A 41 -14.26 -8.49 -7.93
CA GLY A 41 -15.28 -9.19 -7.15
C GLY A 41 -14.89 -10.63 -6.80
N LEU A 42 -14.30 -11.35 -7.75
CA LEU A 42 -13.79 -12.70 -7.56
C LEU A 42 -12.63 -12.75 -6.57
N SER A 43 -11.69 -11.79 -6.63
CA SER A 43 -10.55 -11.73 -5.72
C SER A 43 -11.00 -11.43 -4.29
N LEU A 44 -11.99 -10.56 -4.10
CA LEU A 44 -12.64 -10.35 -2.80
C LEU A 44 -13.33 -11.62 -2.28
N GLY A 45 -14.11 -12.28 -3.13
CA GLY A 45 -14.78 -13.55 -2.79
C GLY A 45 -13.79 -14.64 -2.40
N LEU A 46 -12.69 -14.76 -3.14
CA LEU A 46 -11.60 -15.68 -2.86
C LEU A 46 -10.88 -15.33 -1.54
N GLY A 47 -10.68 -14.04 -1.27
CA GLY A 47 -10.19 -13.54 0.02
C GLY A 47 -11.04 -13.98 1.20
N ILE A 48 -12.36 -13.79 1.10
CA ILE A 48 -13.33 -14.18 2.12
C ILE A 48 -13.35 -15.71 2.30
N ALA A 49 -13.41 -16.46 1.19
CA ALA A 49 -13.41 -17.92 1.22
C ALA A 49 -12.13 -18.47 1.86
N CYS A 50 -10.97 -17.92 1.49
CA CYS A 50 -9.67 -18.29 2.05
C CYS A 50 -9.64 -18.04 3.56
N ARG A 51 -10.05 -16.85 4.01
CA ARG A 51 -10.12 -16.52 5.44
C ARG A 51 -11.11 -17.42 6.20
N HIS A 52 -12.24 -17.76 5.59
CA HIS A 52 -13.24 -18.63 6.20
C HIS A 52 -12.75 -20.08 6.34
N VAL A 53 -12.16 -20.64 5.29
CA VAL A 53 -11.64 -22.01 5.26
C VAL A 53 -10.43 -22.18 6.17
N LEU A 54 -9.55 -21.19 6.22
CA LEU A 54 -8.36 -21.22 7.07
C LEU A 54 -8.64 -20.86 8.52
N ARG A 55 -9.88 -20.48 8.86
CA ARG A 55 -10.29 -20.16 10.22
C ARG A 55 -10.09 -21.39 11.12
N GLY A 56 -9.20 -21.28 12.10
CA GLY A 56 -8.86 -22.37 13.02
C GLY A 56 -7.67 -23.24 12.58
N THR A 57 -7.07 -22.96 11.41
CA THR A 57 -5.78 -23.54 11.01
C THR A 57 -4.61 -22.70 11.52
N ARG A 58 -3.41 -23.27 11.53
CA ARG A 58 -2.17 -22.55 11.92
C ARG A 58 -1.57 -21.70 10.79
N VAL A 59 -2.15 -21.73 9.59
CA VAL A 59 -1.58 -21.09 8.41
C VAL A 59 -2.06 -19.63 8.32
N PRO A 60 -1.16 -18.64 8.24
CA PRO A 60 -1.54 -17.25 8.02
C PRO A 60 -2.26 -17.09 6.67
N TYR A 61 -3.44 -16.47 6.68
CA TYR A 61 -4.24 -16.30 5.47
C TYR A 61 -3.52 -15.48 4.38
N THR A 62 -2.64 -14.56 4.76
CA THR A 62 -1.83 -13.76 3.84
C THR A 62 -0.91 -14.63 2.99
N VAL A 63 -0.28 -15.65 3.59
CA VAL A 63 0.57 -16.62 2.89
C VAL A 63 -0.25 -17.45 1.92
N ALA A 64 -1.44 -17.90 2.32
CA ALA A 64 -2.32 -18.66 1.44
C ALA A 64 -2.81 -17.83 0.25
N LEU A 65 -3.17 -16.56 0.46
CA LEU A 65 -3.54 -15.64 -0.62
C LEU A 65 -2.38 -15.39 -1.58
N LEU A 66 -1.16 -15.23 -1.08
CA LEU A 66 0.03 -15.13 -1.92
C LEU A 66 0.21 -16.37 -2.80
N VAL A 67 0.10 -17.56 -2.22
CA VAL A 67 0.23 -18.83 -2.96
C VAL A 67 -0.86 -18.96 -4.01
N ILE A 68 -2.11 -18.60 -3.69
CA ILE A 68 -3.22 -18.63 -4.66
C ILE A 68 -2.98 -17.62 -5.77
N GLY A 69 -2.52 -16.40 -5.45
CA GLY A 69 -2.18 -15.38 -6.45
C GLY A 69 -1.06 -15.84 -7.38
N ILE A 70 0.01 -16.43 -6.85
CA ILE A 70 1.10 -17.03 -7.64
C ILE A 70 0.55 -18.15 -8.52
N ALA A 71 -0.30 -19.03 -7.99
CA ALA A 71 -0.88 -20.12 -8.76
C ALA A 71 -1.77 -19.62 -9.91
N LEU A 72 -2.62 -18.62 -9.66
CA LEU A 72 -3.48 -18.00 -10.68
C LEU A 72 -2.64 -17.28 -11.76
N GLY A 73 -1.64 -16.49 -11.35
CA GLY A 73 -0.74 -15.81 -12.29
C GLY A 73 0.12 -16.79 -13.10
N SER A 74 0.59 -17.88 -12.48
CA SER A 74 1.36 -18.92 -13.16
C SER A 74 0.49 -19.73 -14.13
N LEU A 75 -0.77 -19.99 -13.77
CA LEU A 75 -1.71 -20.68 -14.64
C LEU A 75 -2.01 -19.86 -15.90
N GLU A 76 -2.21 -18.55 -15.74
CA GLU A 76 -2.48 -17.63 -16.85
C GLU A 76 -1.25 -17.40 -17.74
N TYR A 77 -0.07 -17.21 -17.16
CA TYR A 77 1.15 -16.93 -17.93
C TYR A 77 1.84 -18.20 -18.47
N GLY A 78 1.64 -19.34 -17.79
CA GLY A 78 2.28 -20.62 -18.11
C GLY A 78 1.48 -21.52 -19.04
N THR A 79 0.17 -21.28 -19.21
CA THR A 79 -0.70 -22.10 -20.08
C THR A 79 -1.07 -21.30 -21.32
N SER A 80 -0.94 -21.90 -22.52
CA SER A 80 -1.46 -21.29 -23.77
C SER A 80 -2.99 -21.32 -23.87
N HIS A 81 -3.69 -21.74 -22.81
CA HIS A 81 -5.14 -21.63 -22.72
C HIS A 81 -5.46 -20.29 -22.07
N GLU A 82 -6.05 -19.38 -22.85
CA GLU A 82 -6.69 -18.18 -22.32
C GLU A 82 -7.78 -18.63 -21.34
N LEU A 83 -7.71 -18.23 -20.06
CA LEU A 83 -8.73 -18.52 -19.04
C LEU A 83 -10.07 -17.79 -19.30
N GLY A 84 -10.29 -17.34 -20.54
CA GLY A 84 -11.35 -16.43 -20.95
C GLY A 84 -11.35 -15.16 -20.10
N ARG A 85 -12.54 -14.70 -19.76
CA ARG A 85 -12.78 -13.43 -19.04
C ARG A 85 -12.05 -13.30 -17.69
N ILE A 86 -11.73 -14.41 -17.03
CA ILE A 86 -10.95 -14.39 -15.78
C ILE A 86 -9.48 -14.12 -16.07
N GLY A 87 -8.93 -14.73 -17.14
CA GLY A 87 -7.56 -14.50 -17.61
C GLY A 87 -7.37 -13.04 -18.05
N ASP A 88 -8.34 -12.49 -18.78
CA ASP A 88 -8.34 -11.08 -19.19
C ASP A 88 -8.33 -10.14 -17.98
N GLY A 89 -9.15 -10.44 -16.96
CA GLY A 89 -9.16 -9.72 -15.69
C GLY A 89 -7.82 -9.78 -14.95
N ILE A 90 -7.17 -10.96 -14.89
CA ILE A 90 -5.83 -11.13 -14.29
C ILE A 90 -4.81 -10.27 -15.05
N ARG A 91 -4.80 -10.33 -16.38
CA ARG A 91 -3.88 -9.56 -17.22
C ARG A 91 -4.05 -8.06 -17.01
N LEU A 92 -5.29 -7.59 -16.96
CA LEU A 92 -5.59 -6.18 -16.81
C LEU A 92 -5.15 -5.66 -15.43
N TRP A 93 -5.38 -6.43 -14.38
CA TRP A 93 -4.86 -6.12 -13.03
C TRP A 93 -3.33 -6.19 -12.94
N ALA A 94 -2.69 -7.13 -13.64
CA ALA A 94 -1.23 -7.23 -13.69
C ALA A 94 -0.56 -6.07 -14.43
N HIS A 95 -1.28 -5.38 -15.31
CA HIS A 95 -0.81 -4.17 -15.99
C HIS A 95 -1.04 -2.88 -15.18
N ILE A 96 -1.77 -2.94 -14.06
CA ILE A 96 -1.92 -1.78 -13.18
C ILE A 96 -0.56 -1.43 -12.60
N ASP A 97 -0.22 -0.15 -12.65
CA ASP A 97 1.00 0.38 -12.07
C ASP A 97 1.07 0.06 -10.56
N PRO A 98 2.11 -0.66 -10.08
CA PRO A 98 2.26 -1.01 -8.68
C PRO A 98 2.36 0.21 -7.76
N ASP A 99 2.97 1.30 -8.22
CA ASP A 99 3.11 2.54 -7.45
C ASP A 99 1.74 3.21 -7.29
N LEU A 100 0.88 3.13 -8.30
CA LEU A 100 -0.51 3.60 -8.18
C LEU A 100 -1.30 2.78 -7.16
N LEU A 101 -1.19 1.44 -7.19
CA LEU A 101 -1.83 0.58 -6.19
C LEU A 101 -1.37 0.94 -4.78
N LEU A 102 -0.06 1.11 -4.57
CA LEU A 102 0.49 1.54 -3.29
C LEU A 102 -0.01 2.93 -2.91
N ALA A 103 0.02 3.90 -3.82
CA ALA A 103 -0.43 5.27 -3.54
C ALA A 103 -1.92 5.35 -3.16
N ILE A 104 -2.75 4.42 -3.66
CA ILE A 104 -4.16 4.33 -3.30
C ILE A 104 -4.34 3.70 -1.92
N PHE A 105 -3.69 2.59 -1.59
CA PHE A 105 -3.97 1.86 -0.34
C PHE A 105 -3.12 2.32 0.85
N LEU A 106 -1.87 2.71 0.60
CA LEU A 106 -0.87 2.96 1.65
C LEU A 106 -1.26 4.12 2.58
N PRO A 107 -1.75 5.28 2.12
CA PRO A 107 -2.11 6.38 3.02
C PRO A 107 -3.22 6.00 4.01
N ALA A 108 -4.23 5.26 3.55
CA ALA A 108 -5.33 4.82 4.41
C ALA A 108 -4.87 3.79 5.44
N LEU A 109 -4.10 2.78 5.01
CA LEU A 109 -3.57 1.72 5.89
C LEU A 109 -2.62 2.29 6.96
N LEU A 110 -1.71 3.18 6.57
CA LEU A 110 -0.78 3.79 7.51
C LEU A 110 -1.48 4.69 8.52
N PHE A 111 -2.48 5.45 8.07
CA PHE A 111 -3.25 6.31 8.97
C PHE A 111 -4.03 5.47 9.98
N GLU A 112 -4.73 4.42 9.53
CA GLU A 112 -5.44 3.46 10.38
C GLU A 112 -4.52 2.89 11.45
N SER A 113 -3.39 2.33 11.05
CA SER A 113 -2.45 1.65 11.95
C SER A 113 -1.78 2.62 12.93
N SER A 114 -1.63 3.89 12.55
CA SER A 114 -1.10 4.93 13.43
C SER A 114 -2.15 5.47 14.40
N PHE A 115 -3.38 5.63 13.94
CA PHE A 115 -4.51 6.13 14.72
C PHE A 115 -4.96 5.12 15.78
N SER A 116 -4.78 3.82 15.49
CA SER A 116 -5.18 2.73 16.36
C SER A 116 -4.36 2.63 17.65
N MET A 117 -3.15 3.19 17.68
CA MET A 117 -2.23 3.04 18.80
C MET A 117 -2.67 3.79 20.09
N GLU A 118 -2.46 3.17 21.26
CA GLU A 118 -2.72 3.80 22.54
C GLU A 118 -1.68 4.90 22.89
N ILE A 119 -2.08 6.18 22.86
CA ILE A 119 -1.17 7.32 23.10
C ILE A 119 -0.36 7.26 24.41
N HIS A 120 -0.97 6.77 25.50
CA HIS A 120 -0.28 6.68 26.78
C HIS A 120 0.90 5.70 26.70
N GLN A 121 0.71 4.60 25.98
CA GLN A 121 1.76 3.61 25.75
C GLN A 121 2.78 4.12 24.74
N ILE A 122 2.36 4.83 23.68
CA ILE A 122 3.26 5.49 22.72
C ILE A 122 4.24 6.42 23.45
N LYS A 123 3.74 7.34 24.28
CA LYS A 123 4.62 8.28 25.00
C LYS A 123 5.60 7.58 25.93
N ARG A 124 5.17 6.49 26.58
CA ARG A 124 6.00 5.72 27.51
C ARG A 124 7.06 4.87 26.79
N CYS A 125 6.75 4.40 25.58
CA CYS A 125 7.59 3.46 24.84
C CYS A 125 8.28 4.07 23.61
N MET A 126 8.07 5.36 23.32
CA MET A 126 8.59 6.06 22.14
C MET A 126 10.09 5.83 21.92
N ALA A 127 10.88 5.97 22.98
CA ALA A 127 12.32 5.75 22.91
C ALA A 127 12.68 4.29 22.54
N GLN A 128 11.90 3.32 23.02
CA GLN A 128 12.12 1.90 22.69
C GLN A 128 11.72 1.61 21.25
N MET A 129 10.60 2.16 20.79
CA MET A 129 10.13 2.00 19.41
C MET A 129 11.12 2.61 18.43
N LEU A 130 11.60 3.84 18.67
CA LEU A 130 12.62 4.48 17.84
C LEU A 130 13.97 3.75 17.86
N LEU A 131 14.37 3.22 19.02
CA LEU A 131 15.61 2.47 19.16
C LEU A 131 15.54 1.12 18.44
N LEU A 132 14.37 0.50 18.31
CA LEU A 132 14.23 -0.72 17.52
C LEU A 132 14.09 -0.40 16.03
N ALA A 133 13.21 0.54 15.68
CA ALA A 133 12.89 0.86 14.30
C ALA A 133 14.04 1.54 13.53
N VAL A 134 14.85 2.38 14.16
CA VAL A 134 15.90 3.10 13.42
C VAL A 134 17.19 2.28 13.29
N PRO A 135 17.96 2.02 14.36
CA PRO A 135 19.18 1.24 14.22
C PRO A 135 18.90 -0.25 13.96
N GLY A 136 17.74 -0.79 14.37
CA GLY A 136 17.38 -2.17 14.03
C GLY A 136 17.20 -2.36 12.52
N VAL A 137 16.50 -1.45 11.83
CA VAL A 137 16.42 -1.44 10.35
C VAL A 137 17.79 -1.35 9.71
N LEU A 138 18.64 -0.43 10.20
CA LEU A 138 19.98 -0.26 9.63
C LEU A 138 20.84 -1.52 9.79
N ILE A 139 20.78 -2.15 10.96
CA ILE A 139 21.49 -3.42 11.23
C ILE A 139 20.92 -4.52 10.34
N SER A 140 19.61 -4.67 10.28
CA SER A 140 18.92 -5.67 9.45
C SER A 140 19.26 -5.49 7.97
N THR A 141 19.20 -4.26 7.46
CA THR A 141 19.59 -3.88 6.09
C THR A 141 21.03 -4.28 5.79
N CYS A 142 21.97 -3.95 6.68
CA CYS A 142 23.37 -4.32 6.54
C CYS A 142 23.58 -5.83 6.58
N CYS A 143 22.96 -6.54 7.54
CA CYS A 143 23.07 -7.98 7.66
C CYS A 143 22.51 -8.71 6.43
N LEU A 144 21.29 -8.35 6.00
CA LEU A 144 20.67 -8.91 4.81
C LEU A 144 21.45 -8.55 3.55
N GLY A 145 21.86 -7.29 3.38
CA GLY A 145 22.64 -6.87 2.22
C GLY A 145 24.00 -7.58 2.11
N CYS A 146 24.70 -7.77 3.23
CA CYS A 146 25.92 -8.57 3.29
C CYS A 146 25.65 -10.04 2.95
N ALA A 147 24.61 -10.64 3.53
CA ALA A 147 24.24 -12.03 3.25
C ALA A 147 23.91 -12.21 1.76
N LEU A 148 23.12 -11.30 1.18
CA LEU A 148 22.76 -11.30 -0.24
C LEU A 148 24.00 -11.23 -1.14
N LYS A 149 24.93 -10.31 -0.83
CA LYS A 149 26.17 -10.12 -1.59
C LYS A 149 27.10 -11.34 -1.56
N LEU A 150 27.14 -12.05 -0.43
CA LEU A 150 28.05 -13.18 -0.22
C LEU A 150 27.47 -14.52 -0.69
N ILE A 151 26.15 -14.69 -0.61
CA ILE A 151 25.47 -15.95 -0.95
C ILE A 151 25.13 -16.03 -2.43
N PHE A 152 24.65 -14.94 -3.02
CA PHE A 152 24.17 -14.96 -4.41
C PHE A 152 25.30 -14.68 -5.42
N PRO A 153 25.47 -15.53 -6.46
CA PRO A 153 26.54 -15.40 -7.45
C PRO A 153 26.25 -14.36 -8.55
N TYR A 154 25.41 -13.36 -8.31
CA TYR A 154 24.94 -12.43 -9.35
C TYR A 154 25.85 -11.21 -9.56
N ASN A 155 27.03 -11.15 -8.92
CA ASN A 155 27.99 -10.03 -9.01
C ASN A 155 27.38 -8.63 -8.76
N TRP A 156 26.33 -8.54 -7.93
CA TRP A 156 25.66 -7.27 -7.61
C TRP A 156 26.58 -6.27 -6.93
N SER A 157 26.36 -4.97 -7.15
CA SER A 157 27.05 -3.94 -6.37
C SER A 157 26.67 -4.02 -4.89
N TRP A 158 27.51 -3.47 -4.00
CA TRP A 158 27.19 -3.35 -2.58
C TRP A 158 25.89 -2.57 -2.36
N THR A 159 25.71 -1.47 -3.10
CA THR A 159 24.51 -0.64 -3.03
C THR A 159 23.26 -1.40 -3.45
N THR A 160 23.33 -2.20 -4.53
CA THR A 160 22.21 -3.04 -4.98
C THR A 160 21.84 -4.10 -3.94
N SER A 161 22.84 -4.72 -3.32
CA SER A 161 22.60 -5.75 -2.30
C SER A 161 22.01 -5.14 -1.03
N LEU A 162 22.51 -3.97 -0.60
CA LEU A 162 21.96 -3.21 0.52
C LEU A 162 20.55 -2.68 0.21
N LEU A 163 20.27 -2.25 -1.02
CA LEU A 163 18.96 -1.80 -1.45
C LEU A 163 17.92 -2.91 -1.25
N LEU A 164 18.23 -4.12 -1.74
CA LEU A 164 17.38 -5.29 -1.52
C LEU A 164 17.30 -5.67 -0.03
N GLY A 165 18.41 -5.56 0.71
CA GLY A 165 18.40 -5.75 2.16
C GLY A 165 17.48 -4.78 2.90
N GLY A 166 17.44 -3.51 2.47
CA GLY A 166 16.57 -2.48 3.04
C GLY A 166 15.10 -2.71 2.71
N LEU A 167 14.81 -3.14 1.48
CA LEU A 167 13.47 -3.58 1.08
C LEU A 167 12.96 -4.73 1.96
N LEU A 168 13.82 -5.73 2.22
CA LEU A 168 13.49 -6.91 3.03
C LEU A 168 13.56 -6.65 4.55
N SER A 169 13.98 -5.46 4.97
CA SER A 169 14.06 -5.09 6.38
C SER A 169 12.71 -4.65 6.97
N ALA A 170 11.73 -4.32 6.13
CA ALA A 170 10.37 -4.04 6.57
C ALA A 170 9.73 -5.31 7.15
N THR A 171 9.18 -5.23 8.37
CA THR A 171 8.61 -6.36 9.10
C THR A 171 7.13 -6.10 9.38
N ASP A 172 6.28 -7.09 9.07
CA ASP A 172 4.86 -7.06 9.42
C ASP A 172 4.60 -7.99 10.62
N PRO A 173 4.27 -7.45 11.80
CA PRO A 173 4.07 -8.21 13.02
C PRO A 173 2.61 -8.62 13.18
N VAL A 174 1.69 -8.36 12.25
CA VAL A 174 0.25 -8.59 12.41
C VAL A 174 -0.04 -10.01 12.90
N ALA A 175 0.59 -11.03 12.30
CA ALA A 175 0.43 -12.42 12.72
C ALA A 175 0.99 -12.69 14.13
N VAL A 176 2.14 -12.10 14.45
CA VAL A 176 2.82 -12.29 15.75
C VAL A 176 2.05 -11.59 16.87
N VAL A 177 1.56 -10.37 16.62
CA VAL A 177 0.77 -9.58 17.55
C VAL A 177 -0.55 -10.28 17.89
N ALA A 178 -1.23 -10.85 16.88
CA ALA A 178 -2.45 -11.62 17.10
C ALA A 178 -2.20 -12.82 18.04
N LEU A 179 -1.16 -13.61 17.78
CA LEU A 179 -0.78 -14.75 18.62
C LEU A 179 -0.38 -14.32 20.03
N LEU A 180 0.38 -13.23 20.18
CA LEU A 180 0.76 -12.70 21.49
C LEU A 180 -0.45 -12.25 22.30
N LYS A 181 -1.45 -11.63 21.66
CA LYS A 181 -2.72 -11.24 22.30
C LYS A 181 -3.49 -12.49 22.79
N GLU A 182 -3.54 -13.55 21.98
CA GLU A 182 -4.15 -14.84 22.39
C GLU A 182 -3.43 -15.47 23.59
N LEU A 183 -2.10 -15.32 23.67
CA LEU A 183 -1.28 -15.83 24.77
C LEU A 183 -1.31 -14.93 26.02
N GLY A 184 -2.10 -13.85 26.04
CA GLY A 184 -2.24 -12.96 27.19
C GLY A 184 -1.11 -11.94 27.35
N ALA A 185 -0.43 -11.56 26.25
CA ALA A 185 0.60 -10.53 26.29
C ALA A 185 0.05 -9.19 26.82
N SER A 186 0.90 -8.47 27.57
CA SER A 186 0.52 -7.15 28.09
C SER A 186 0.27 -6.16 26.95
N LYS A 187 -0.69 -5.25 27.12
CA LYS A 187 -0.94 -4.14 26.18
C LYS A 187 0.32 -3.37 25.80
N LYS A 188 1.22 -3.18 26.78
CA LYS A 188 2.51 -2.51 26.56
C LYS A 188 3.36 -3.24 25.51
N LEU A 189 3.45 -4.57 25.57
CA LEU A 189 4.22 -5.36 24.62
C LEU A 189 3.60 -5.30 23.22
N SER A 190 2.27 -5.38 23.11
CA SER A 190 1.57 -5.21 21.83
C SER A 190 1.84 -3.85 21.21
N THR A 191 1.72 -2.75 21.99
CA THR A 191 2.01 -1.40 21.46
C THR A 191 3.48 -1.22 21.05
N ILE A 192 4.42 -1.83 21.78
CA ILE A 192 5.84 -1.76 21.39
C ILE A 192 6.05 -2.45 20.04
N ILE A 193 5.46 -3.63 19.84
CA ILE A 193 5.64 -4.41 18.60
C ILE A 193 4.91 -3.74 17.42
N GLU A 194 3.67 -3.30 17.61
CA GLU A 194 2.90 -2.57 16.60
C GLU A 194 3.60 -1.26 16.21
N GLY A 195 4.08 -0.50 17.20
CA GLY A 195 4.77 0.76 16.94
C GLY A 195 6.18 0.61 16.38
N GLU A 196 6.90 -0.46 16.74
CA GLU A 196 8.19 -0.80 16.14
C GLU A 196 8.02 -1.06 14.65
N SER A 197 7.10 -1.95 14.26
CA SER A 197 6.82 -2.24 12.84
C SER A 197 6.40 -1.01 12.05
N LEU A 198 5.47 -0.21 12.58
CA LEU A 198 4.99 0.99 11.91
C LEU A 198 6.12 2.01 11.66
N MET A 199 7.00 2.21 12.65
CA MET A 199 8.17 3.07 12.51
C MET A 199 9.27 2.43 11.63
N ASN A 200 9.39 1.11 11.67
CA ASN A 200 10.32 0.32 10.88
C ASN A 200 9.98 0.44 9.40
N ASP A 201 8.70 0.37 9.01
CA ASP A 201 8.24 0.61 7.63
C ASP A 201 8.60 2.01 7.14
N GLY A 202 8.33 3.02 7.98
CA GLY A 202 8.71 4.40 7.70
C GLY A 202 10.23 4.62 7.59
N THR A 203 11.04 3.89 8.36
CA THR A 203 12.50 3.97 8.28
C THR A 203 13.03 3.21 7.07
N ALA A 204 12.49 2.02 6.79
CA ALA A 204 12.89 1.17 5.68
C ALA A 204 12.66 1.87 4.35
N ILE A 205 11.54 2.59 4.15
CA ILE A 205 11.31 3.35 2.93
C ILE A 205 12.31 4.50 2.75
N VAL A 206 12.72 5.17 3.84
CA VAL A 206 13.72 6.25 3.77
C VAL A 206 15.10 5.70 3.41
N VAL A 207 15.48 4.56 4.00
CA VAL A 207 16.71 3.84 3.67
C VAL A 207 16.69 3.33 2.23
N TYR A 208 15.55 2.78 1.78
CA TYR A 208 15.33 2.35 0.41
C TYR A 208 15.50 3.53 -0.57
N GLN A 209 14.86 4.68 -0.33
CA GLN A 209 14.98 5.86 -1.19
C GLN A 209 16.43 6.35 -1.32
N LEU A 210 17.19 6.36 -0.22
CA LEU A 210 18.61 6.71 -0.23
C LEU A 210 19.41 5.75 -1.12
N LEU A 211 19.27 4.44 -0.87
CA LEU A 211 20.00 3.41 -1.59
C LEU A 211 19.59 3.34 -3.07
N TYR A 212 18.32 3.59 -3.37
CA TYR A 212 17.80 3.61 -4.73
C TYR A 212 18.45 4.74 -5.54
N ARG A 213 18.54 5.95 -4.96
CA ARG A 213 19.26 7.08 -5.58
C ARG A 213 20.74 6.78 -5.80
N MET A 214 21.39 6.12 -4.84
CA MET A 214 22.78 5.67 -5.01
C MET A 214 22.93 4.65 -6.15
N VAL A 215 21.96 3.75 -6.34
CA VAL A 215 21.95 2.80 -7.46
C VAL A 215 21.75 3.51 -8.80
N LEU A 216 20.95 4.59 -8.84
CA LEU A 216 20.77 5.44 -10.03
C LEU A 216 22.01 6.29 -10.37
N GLY A 217 23.07 6.24 -9.55
CA GLY A 217 24.35 6.90 -9.81
C GLY A 217 24.60 8.19 -9.01
N GLU A 218 23.72 8.55 -8.07
CA GLU A 218 23.98 9.66 -7.17
C GLU A 218 25.07 9.29 -6.15
N SER A 219 26.15 10.08 -6.10
CA SER A 219 27.21 9.87 -5.12
C SER A 219 26.88 10.58 -3.80
N PHE A 220 26.83 9.83 -2.70
CA PHE A 220 26.65 10.38 -1.37
C PHE A 220 27.92 10.19 -0.53
N ASN A 221 28.41 11.28 0.05
CA ASN A 221 29.36 11.25 1.16
C ASN A 221 28.61 11.02 2.49
N TRP A 222 29.32 10.61 3.55
CA TRP A 222 28.78 10.41 4.90
C TRP A 222 27.93 11.59 5.39
N GLY A 223 28.44 12.83 5.22
CA GLY A 223 27.71 14.04 5.60
C GLY A 223 26.39 14.23 4.82
N SER A 224 26.38 13.91 3.52
CA SER A 224 25.15 13.98 2.70
C SER A 224 24.16 12.87 3.02
N ILE A 225 24.63 11.68 3.44
CA ILE A 225 23.74 10.61 3.92
C ILE A 225 23.01 11.07 5.17
N VAL A 226 23.74 11.55 6.18
CA VAL A 226 23.15 12.02 7.44
C VAL A 226 22.19 13.18 7.16
N LYS A 227 22.59 14.13 6.30
CA LYS A 227 21.73 15.24 5.89
C LYS A 227 20.45 14.76 5.20
N PHE A 228 20.56 13.83 4.26
CA PHE A 228 19.42 13.26 3.54
C PHE A 228 18.46 12.56 4.50
N LEU A 229 18.96 11.64 5.32
CA LEU A 229 18.13 10.92 6.30
C LEU A 229 17.45 11.87 7.27
N THR A 230 18.17 12.87 7.76
CA THR A 230 17.61 13.87 8.69
C THR A 230 16.56 14.74 8.01
N GLN A 231 16.82 15.21 6.79
CA GLN A 231 15.89 16.05 6.03
C GLN A 231 14.62 15.30 5.66
N VAL A 232 14.73 14.08 5.13
CA VAL A 232 13.59 13.26 4.73
C VAL A 232 12.76 12.83 5.93
N SER A 233 13.40 12.44 7.04
CA SER A 233 12.68 11.99 8.24
C SER A 233 12.06 13.16 9.00
N LEU A 234 12.82 14.20 9.35
CA LEU A 234 12.29 15.34 10.09
C LEU A 234 11.34 16.19 9.26
N GLY A 235 11.57 16.31 7.96
CA GLY A 235 10.66 16.98 7.04
C GLY A 235 9.30 16.27 6.99
N ALA A 236 9.29 14.95 6.89
CA ALA A 236 8.06 14.16 6.94
C ALA A 236 7.31 14.32 8.27
N VAL A 237 8.04 14.23 9.41
CA VAL A 237 7.46 14.47 10.74
C VAL A 237 6.87 15.89 10.84
N GLY A 238 7.58 16.90 10.36
CA GLY A 238 7.11 18.28 10.36
C GLY A 238 5.83 18.47 9.54
N ILE A 239 5.77 17.89 8.34
CA ILE A 239 4.58 17.93 7.48
C ILE A 239 3.41 17.21 8.14
N GLY A 240 3.63 16.01 8.69
CA GLY A 240 2.60 15.25 9.39
C GLY A 240 2.00 16.01 10.59
N ILE A 241 2.84 16.66 11.39
CA ILE A 241 2.39 17.51 12.51
C ILE A 241 1.62 18.74 11.98
N ALA A 242 2.13 19.40 10.94
CA ALA A 242 1.48 20.59 10.38
C ALA A 242 0.06 20.28 9.87
N PHE A 243 -0.10 19.20 9.10
CA PHE A 243 -1.42 18.74 8.66
C PHE A 243 -2.28 18.25 9.82
N GLY A 244 -1.68 17.60 10.83
CA GLY A 244 -2.38 17.20 12.05
C GLY A 244 -2.97 18.39 12.81
N ILE A 245 -2.20 19.45 13.02
CA ILE A 245 -2.67 20.67 13.67
C ILE A 245 -3.76 21.33 12.82
N ALA A 246 -3.52 21.52 11.53
CA ALA A 246 -4.48 22.18 10.63
C ALA A 246 -5.82 21.43 10.58
N SER A 247 -5.78 20.11 10.51
CA SER A 247 -6.97 19.27 10.44
C SER A 247 -7.75 19.20 11.76
N VAL A 248 -7.06 19.11 12.92
CA VAL A 248 -7.73 19.22 14.23
C VAL A 248 -8.35 20.60 14.46
N LEU A 249 -7.69 21.67 14.00
CA LEU A 249 -8.27 23.01 14.05
C LEU A 249 -9.52 23.10 13.17
N TRP A 250 -9.49 22.56 11.95
CA TRP A 250 -10.66 22.50 11.07
C TRP A 250 -11.80 21.74 11.75
N LEU A 251 -11.49 20.61 12.37
CA LEU A 251 -12.47 19.79 13.07
C LEU A 251 -13.15 20.52 14.23
N GLY A 252 -12.44 21.41 14.91
CA GLY A 252 -13.02 22.29 15.93
C GLY A 252 -14.11 23.23 15.39
N PHE A 253 -14.19 23.45 14.07
CA PHE A 253 -15.25 24.22 13.43
C PHE A 253 -16.42 23.35 12.93
N ILE A 254 -16.24 22.03 12.84
CA ILE A 254 -17.27 21.09 12.39
C ILE A 254 -17.99 20.55 13.63
N PHE A 255 -19.29 20.82 13.76
CA PHE A 255 -20.07 20.35 14.91
C PHE A 255 -20.93 19.16 14.53
N ASN A 256 -20.66 18.01 15.17
CA ASN A 256 -21.56 16.87 15.28
C ASN A 256 -21.95 16.18 13.94
N ASP A 257 -21.04 16.16 12.97
CA ASP A 257 -21.19 15.41 11.72
C ASP A 257 -20.05 14.39 11.55
N THR A 258 -20.32 13.16 11.96
CA THR A 258 -19.39 12.04 11.91
C THR A 258 -18.92 11.70 10.49
N VAL A 259 -19.77 11.89 9.47
CA VAL A 259 -19.40 11.57 8.09
C VAL A 259 -18.35 12.56 7.60
N ILE A 260 -18.51 13.85 7.93
CA ILE A 260 -17.51 14.87 7.61
C ILE A 260 -16.21 14.62 8.39
N GLU A 261 -16.29 14.24 9.66
CA GLU A 261 -15.09 13.90 10.46
C GLU A 261 -14.29 12.76 9.81
N ILE A 262 -14.96 11.66 9.43
CA ILE A 262 -14.32 10.52 8.76
C ILE A 262 -13.75 10.96 7.39
N ALA A 263 -14.55 11.63 6.56
CA ALA A 263 -14.12 12.08 5.24
C ALA A 263 -12.92 13.03 5.32
N LEU A 264 -12.86 13.90 6.33
CA LEU A 264 -11.72 14.77 6.56
C LEU A 264 -10.46 13.97 6.93
N THR A 265 -10.57 12.97 7.83
CA THR A 265 -9.40 12.16 8.20
C THR A 265 -8.82 11.41 7.00
N VAL A 266 -9.69 10.85 6.14
CA VAL A 266 -9.29 10.23 4.87
C VAL A 266 -8.64 11.27 3.96
N ALA A 267 -9.31 12.40 3.69
CA ALA A 267 -8.80 13.43 2.79
C ALA A 267 -7.41 13.96 3.24
N VAL A 268 -7.26 14.24 4.53
CA VAL A 268 -6.00 14.76 5.08
C VAL A 268 -4.89 13.71 5.03
N SER A 269 -5.17 12.41 5.18
CA SER A 269 -4.13 11.38 5.05
C SER A 269 -3.55 11.34 3.63
N TYR A 270 -4.39 11.38 2.59
CA TYR A 270 -3.93 11.44 1.20
C TYR A 270 -3.21 12.76 0.89
N ILE A 271 -3.79 13.90 1.28
CA ILE A 271 -3.17 15.22 1.02
C ILE A 271 -1.81 15.30 1.69
N ALA A 272 -1.68 14.86 2.95
CA ALA A 272 -0.40 14.84 3.65
C ALA A 272 0.61 13.91 2.98
N TYR A 273 0.18 12.72 2.55
CA TYR A 273 1.03 11.76 1.84
C TYR A 273 1.64 12.37 0.56
N PHE A 274 0.80 12.87 -0.35
CA PHE A 274 1.25 13.41 -1.63
C PHE A 274 2.01 14.72 -1.47
N THR A 275 1.61 15.58 -0.53
CA THR A 275 2.35 16.81 -0.23
C THR A 275 3.77 16.50 0.26
N ALA A 276 3.92 15.49 1.12
CA ALA A 276 5.22 15.04 1.59
C ALA A 276 6.04 14.39 0.47
N GLN A 277 5.46 13.42 -0.24
CA GLN A 277 6.15 12.59 -1.22
C GLN A 277 6.50 13.36 -2.50
N GLU A 278 5.54 14.03 -3.12
CA GLU A 278 5.71 14.75 -4.40
C GLU A 278 6.08 16.21 -4.18
N GLY A 279 5.42 16.88 -3.23
CA GLY A 279 5.60 18.32 -3.01
C GLY A 279 6.93 18.68 -2.35
N ALA A 280 7.33 17.92 -1.32
CA ALA A 280 8.51 18.21 -0.52
C ALA A 280 9.67 17.23 -0.73
N GLY A 281 9.45 16.12 -1.45
CA GLY A 281 10.46 15.07 -1.66
C GLY A 281 10.91 14.39 -0.37
N VAL A 282 10.04 14.35 0.65
CA VAL A 282 10.24 13.67 1.92
C VAL A 282 9.36 12.43 2.01
N SER A 283 9.50 11.62 3.06
CA SER A 283 8.75 10.35 3.16
C SER A 283 7.26 10.58 3.41
N GLY A 284 6.41 10.29 2.42
CA GLY A 284 4.95 10.32 2.57
C GLY A 284 4.47 9.34 3.65
N VAL A 285 5.09 8.17 3.74
CA VAL A 285 4.80 7.14 4.75
C VAL A 285 4.99 7.70 6.17
N LEU A 286 6.14 8.31 6.44
CA LEU A 286 6.42 8.91 7.76
C LEU A 286 5.51 10.11 8.06
N ALA A 287 5.12 10.87 7.04
CA ALA A 287 4.22 12.01 7.21
C ALA A 287 2.83 11.57 7.64
N VAL A 288 2.25 10.57 6.96
CA VAL A 288 0.95 9.99 7.32
C VAL A 288 1.01 9.28 8.67
N MET A 289 2.10 8.57 8.94
CA MET A 289 2.30 7.94 10.24
C MET A 289 2.28 8.97 11.37
N THR A 290 3.04 10.06 11.20
CA THR A 290 3.09 11.15 12.18
C THR A 290 1.74 11.83 12.34
N LEU A 291 1.02 12.04 11.24
CA LEU A 291 -0.35 12.57 11.23
C LEU A 291 -1.29 11.67 12.05
N GLY A 292 -1.30 10.36 11.80
CA GLY A 292 -2.16 9.42 12.52
C GLY A 292 -1.81 9.32 14.01
N MET A 293 -0.52 9.32 14.37
CA MET A 293 -0.08 9.38 15.77
C MET A 293 -0.48 10.70 16.44
N PHE A 294 -0.42 11.82 15.71
CA PHE A 294 -0.89 13.12 16.20
C PHE A 294 -2.39 13.08 16.46
N TYR A 295 -3.18 12.50 15.55
CA TYR A 295 -4.61 12.28 15.74
C TYR A 295 -4.90 11.36 16.93
N ALA A 296 -4.18 10.26 17.11
CA ALA A 296 -4.32 9.40 18.28
C ALA A 296 -4.06 10.16 19.59
N ALA A 297 -3.15 11.15 19.57
CA ALA A 297 -2.87 12.02 20.70
C ALA A 297 -3.94 13.09 20.94
N ALA A 298 -4.40 13.75 19.87
CA ALA A 298 -5.33 14.85 19.91
C ALA A 298 -6.79 14.41 20.07
N ALA A 299 -7.12 13.18 19.65
CA ALA A 299 -8.49 12.70 19.58
C ALA A 299 -9.19 12.67 20.94
N ARG A 300 -8.47 12.35 22.02
CA ARG A 300 -9.01 12.37 23.39
C ARG A 300 -9.34 13.78 23.91
N THR A 301 -8.76 14.82 23.31
CA THR A 301 -8.99 16.21 23.70
C THR A 301 -9.94 16.95 22.76
N ALA A 302 -9.98 16.55 21.48
CA ALA A 302 -10.75 17.23 20.43
C ALA A 302 -12.14 16.63 20.20
N PHE A 303 -12.30 15.29 20.27
CA PHE A 303 -13.60 14.64 20.07
C PHE A 303 -14.26 14.33 21.41
N LYS A 304 -15.48 14.81 21.63
CA LYS A 304 -16.33 14.42 22.76
C LYS A 304 -17.55 13.65 22.23
N GLY A 305 -17.88 12.51 22.84
CA GLY A 305 -19.13 11.78 22.56
C GLY A 305 -19.05 10.77 21.42
N ASP A 306 -20.11 10.71 20.61
CA ASP A 306 -20.38 9.64 19.61
C ASP A 306 -19.42 9.65 18.40
N GLY A 307 -18.82 10.79 18.07
CA GLY A 307 -17.85 10.93 16.97
C GLY A 307 -16.57 10.12 17.20
N GLN A 308 -16.08 10.05 18.45
CA GLN A 308 -14.89 9.25 18.77
C GLN A 308 -15.13 7.75 18.61
N GLN A 309 -16.32 7.26 19.02
CA GLN A 309 -16.68 5.86 18.85
C GLN A 309 -16.86 5.50 17.38
N SER A 310 -17.46 6.39 16.59
CA SER A 310 -17.72 6.16 15.18
C SER A 310 -16.45 6.20 14.32
N LEU A 311 -15.53 7.14 14.60
CA LEU A 311 -14.19 7.16 13.97
C LEU A 311 -13.40 5.89 14.33
N HIS A 312 -13.42 5.50 15.61
CA HIS A 312 -12.78 4.26 16.02
C HIS A 312 -13.42 3.06 15.32
N HIS A 313 -14.75 2.98 15.20
CA HIS A 313 -15.42 1.91 14.47
C HIS A 313 -15.09 1.90 12.97
N PHE A 314 -15.02 3.05 12.31
CA PHE A 314 -14.67 3.10 10.89
C PHE A 314 -13.25 2.59 10.61
N TRP A 315 -12.29 3.00 11.44
CA TRP A 315 -10.89 2.63 11.25
C TRP A 315 -10.55 1.24 11.83
N TYR A 316 -11.27 0.73 12.84
CA TYR A 316 -11.03 -0.60 13.44
C TYR A 316 -11.97 -1.73 12.96
N ALA A 317 -12.95 -1.46 12.09
CA ALA A 317 -13.87 -2.50 11.60
C ALA A 317 -13.20 -3.50 10.65
#